data_AF-A0A2V8BP56-F1
#
_entry.id   AF-A0A2V8BP56-F1
#
_cell.length_a   1.000
_cell.length_b   1.000
_cell.length_c   1.000
_cell.angle_alpha   90.00
_cell.angle_beta   90.00
_cell.angle_gamma   90.00
#
_symmetry.space_group_name_H-M   'P 1'
#
loop_
_entity.id
_entity.type
_entity.pdbx_description
1 polymer ?
#
loop_
_entity_poly.entity_id
_entity_poly.type
_entity_poly.pdbx_seq_one_letter_code
_entity_poly.pdbx_strand_id
1 'polypeptide(L)'
;MSSSHRTTIAVASLLALLGLRGHAQQSQARPPQQSPPPQGPAQPPAPDQPQPPPLFRTGINFVRVDVIISDNKGNPVADLQSADFDVSEDGKPQKIETFKLVKLDGGRAESIKEPPKEIRTDYDEEAEAARDDV
;
A
#
# COMPACT_ATOMS: atom_id res chain seq x y z
N MET A 1 11.63 28.25 -33.58
CA MET A 1 10.25 28.45 -33.11
C MET A 1 9.82 27.17 -32.41
N SER A 2 9.42 27.07 -31.15
CA SER A 2 9.16 27.99 -30.06
C SER A 2 9.41 27.21 -28.77
N SER A 3 10.10 27.83 -27.81
CA SER A 3 10.19 27.42 -26.40
C SER A 3 8.83 27.60 -25.70
N SER A 4 8.65 26.93 -24.54
CA SER A 4 8.15 27.50 -23.25
C SER A 4 7.10 26.64 -22.51
N HIS A 5 7.02 26.53 -21.17
CA HIS A 5 7.64 27.21 -20.01
C HIS A 5 7.76 26.24 -18.80
N ARG A 6 8.74 26.50 -17.92
CA ARG A 6 8.87 25.99 -16.54
C ARG A 6 8.49 27.12 -15.57
N THR A 7 7.69 26.87 -14.52
CA THR A 7 7.45 27.80 -13.39
C THR A 7 7.19 26.97 -12.12
N THR A 8 8.12 26.76 -11.18
CA THR A 8 8.70 27.61 -10.10
C THR A 8 7.75 27.92 -8.93
N ILE A 9 7.96 27.16 -7.84
CA ILE A 9 7.91 27.43 -6.39
C ILE A 9 7.56 28.88 -5.96
N ALA A 10 6.66 29.01 -4.98
CA ALA A 10 6.68 30.11 -4.00
C ALA A 10 6.64 29.55 -2.57
N VAL A 11 7.62 29.98 -1.78
CA VAL A 11 7.95 29.60 -0.40
C VAL A 11 7.45 30.70 0.55
N ALA A 12 7.04 30.26 1.75
CA ALA A 12 7.03 30.91 3.07
C ALA A 12 6.76 32.43 3.21
N SER A 13 5.97 32.76 4.23
CA SER A 13 6.46 33.46 5.43
C SER A 13 5.31 33.80 6.38
N LEU A 14 5.38 33.32 7.63
CA LEU A 14 4.92 34.11 8.76
C LEU A 14 5.76 33.74 9.99
N LEU A 15 6.55 34.70 10.45
CA LEU A 15 7.51 34.58 11.53
C LEU A 15 7.32 35.77 12.49
N ALA A 16 7.46 35.46 13.79
CA ALA A 16 7.66 36.36 14.93
C ALA A 16 6.38 36.99 15.52
N LEU A 17 6.18 37.04 16.84
CA LEU A 17 7.17 37.34 17.87
C LEU A 17 7.03 36.50 19.15
N LEU A 18 8.19 36.06 19.63
CA LEU A 18 8.46 35.52 20.95
C LEU A 18 8.83 36.70 21.88
N GLY A 19 8.15 36.84 23.02
CA GLY A 19 8.49 37.80 24.07
C GLY A 19 8.82 37.09 25.37
N LEU A 20 10.12 36.92 25.65
CA LEU A 20 10.62 36.47 26.95
C LEU A 20 11.06 37.71 27.75
N ARG A 21 10.42 37.98 28.89
CA ARG A 21 11.00 38.84 29.95
C ARG A 21 10.80 38.19 31.31
N GLY A 22 11.91 37.81 31.93
CA GLY A 22 12.00 37.49 33.35
C GLY A 22 12.28 38.73 34.22
N HIS A 23 12.23 38.49 35.54
CA HIS A 23 12.51 39.38 36.69
C HIS A 23 11.32 40.18 37.24
N ALA A 24 10.70 39.65 38.29
CA ALA A 24 10.84 40.20 39.65
C ALA A 24 9.89 39.47 40.61
N GLN A 25 10.44 38.93 41.68
CA GLN A 25 9.71 38.40 42.83
C GLN A 25 9.24 39.60 43.67
N GLN A 26 7.93 39.79 43.79
CA GLN A 26 7.36 40.70 44.78
C GLN A 26 6.24 39.99 45.53
N SER A 27 6.49 39.71 46.80
CA SER A 27 5.51 39.20 47.75
C SER A 27 4.40 40.25 47.91
N GLN A 28 3.18 39.94 47.46
CA GLN A 28 1.99 40.70 47.80
C GLN A 28 0.95 39.78 48.45
N ALA A 29 0.41 40.28 49.56
CA ALA A 29 -0.54 39.63 50.44
C ALA A 29 -1.77 39.11 49.70
N ARG A 30 -2.34 37.98 50.18
CA ARG A 30 -3.60 37.44 49.68
C ARG A 30 -4.72 38.49 49.81
N PRO A 31 -5.40 38.89 48.73
CA PRO A 31 -6.68 39.57 48.85
C PRO A 31 -7.75 38.57 49.36
N PRO A 32 -8.78 39.05 50.08
CA PRO A 32 -9.85 38.20 50.60
C PRO A 32 -10.60 37.53 49.43
N GLN A 33 -10.86 36.22 49.58
CA GLN A 33 -11.71 35.47 48.66
C GLN A 33 -13.10 36.14 48.57
N GLN A 34 -13.45 36.62 47.38
CA GLN A 34 -14.82 36.96 47.05
C GLN A 34 -15.60 35.65 46.84
N SER A 35 -16.74 35.52 47.52
CA SER A 35 -17.71 34.45 47.26
C SER A 35 -18.18 34.54 45.81
N PRO A 36 -18.32 33.42 45.08
CA PRO A 36 -18.88 33.44 43.73
C PRO A 36 -20.33 33.95 43.77
N PRO A 37 -20.78 34.68 42.73
CA PRO A 37 -22.17 35.14 42.64
C PRO A 37 -23.13 33.94 42.59
N PRO A 38 -24.38 34.10 43.05
CA PRO A 38 -25.38 33.04 42.98
C PRO A 38 -25.59 32.63 41.51
N GLN A 39 -25.33 31.36 41.22
CA GLN A 39 -25.61 30.75 39.94
C GLN A 39 -27.12 30.79 39.70
N GLY A 40 -27.55 31.37 38.56
CA GLY A 40 -28.93 31.27 38.11
C GLY A 40 -29.34 29.81 37.88
N PRO A 41 -30.65 29.52 37.76
CA PRO A 41 -31.14 28.15 37.60
C PRO A 41 -30.42 27.46 36.42
N ALA A 42 -29.80 26.32 36.71
CA ALA A 42 -29.11 25.51 35.72
C ALA A 42 -30.08 25.07 34.62
N GLN A 43 -29.74 25.35 33.36
CA GLN A 43 -30.45 24.76 32.22
C GLN A 43 -30.16 23.24 32.21
N PRO A 44 -31.18 22.39 31.98
CA PRO A 44 -30.99 20.96 31.85
C PRO A 44 -29.98 20.64 30.73
N PRO A 45 -29.14 19.60 30.87
CA PRO A 45 -28.29 19.13 29.79
C PRO A 45 -29.15 18.80 28.57
N ALA A 46 -28.73 19.25 27.38
CA ALA A 46 -29.36 18.81 26.15
C ALA A 46 -29.18 17.29 26.00
N PRO A 47 -30.21 16.55 25.54
CA PRO A 47 -30.10 15.11 25.38
C PRO A 47 -29.02 14.75 24.34
N ASP A 48 -28.14 13.82 24.70
CA ASP A 48 -27.13 13.25 23.82
C ASP A 48 -27.82 12.66 22.58
N GLN A 49 -27.55 13.23 21.41
CA GLN A 49 -28.00 12.65 20.15
C GLN A 49 -27.19 11.38 19.88
N PRO A 50 -27.84 10.23 19.58
CA PRO A 50 -27.13 9.01 19.24
C PRO A 50 -26.24 9.25 18.00
N GLN A 51 -24.91 9.18 18.18
CA GLN A 51 -24.01 9.14 17.04
C GLN A 51 -24.22 7.82 16.30
N PRO A 52 -24.36 7.83 14.96
CA PRO A 52 -24.45 6.61 14.19
C PRO A 52 -23.19 5.75 14.42
N PRO A 53 -23.35 4.43 14.56
CA PRO A 53 -22.23 3.53 14.82
C PRO A 53 -21.19 3.61 13.68
N PRO A 54 -19.90 3.39 13.97
CA PRO A 54 -18.84 3.44 12.96
C PRO A 54 -19.08 2.41 11.86
N LEU A 55 -18.97 2.84 10.60
CA LEU A 55 -19.06 1.98 9.44
C LEU A 55 -17.68 1.39 9.12
N PHE A 56 -17.50 0.10 9.41
CA PHE A 56 -16.32 -0.66 9.00
C PHE A 56 -16.59 -1.35 7.66
N ARG A 57 -15.80 -1.02 6.63
CA ARG A 57 -15.83 -1.73 5.35
C ARG A 57 -14.75 -2.83 5.39
N THR A 58 -15.15 -4.08 5.20
CA THR A 58 -14.25 -5.23 5.14
C THR A 58 -14.33 -5.88 3.76
N GLY A 59 -13.18 -6.27 3.21
CA GLY A 59 -13.07 -7.04 1.96
C GLY A 59 -12.37 -6.31 0.81
N ILE A 60 -11.40 -6.99 0.21
CA ILE A 60 -10.82 -6.68 -1.11
C ILE A 60 -10.87 -7.98 -1.93
N ASN A 61 -11.44 -7.92 -3.13
CA ASN A 61 -11.43 -9.03 -4.07
C ASN A 61 -10.23 -8.86 -5.01
N PHE A 62 -9.30 -9.81 -4.99
CA PHE A 62 -8.14 -9.81 -5.88
C PHE A 62 -8.35 -10.89 -6.95
N VAL A 63 -8.39 -10.48 -8.21
CA VAL A 63 -8.48 -11.40 -9.35
C VAL A 63 -7.15 -11.39 -10.08
N ARG A 64 -6.59 -12.58 -10.32
CA ARG A 64 -5.38 -12.75 -11.13
C ARG A 64 -5.79 -13.14 -12.55
N VAL A 65 -5.15 -12.51 -13.53
CA VAL A 65 -5.33 -12.81 -14.95
C VAL A 65 -3.97 -13.18 -15.53
N ASP A 66 -3.86 -14.37 -16.12
CA ASP A 66 -2.65 -14.83 -16.80
C ASP A 66 -2.80 -14.60 -18.31
N VAL A 67 -1.75 -14.07 -18.95
CA VAL A 67 -1.75 -13.74 -20.38
C VAL A 67 -0.50 -14.30 -21.04
N ILE A 68 -0.68 -14.95 -22.19
CA ILE A 68 0.41 -15.47 -23.03
C ILE A 68 0.34 -14.74 -24.37
N ILE A 69 1.43 -14.05 -24.73
CA ILE A 69 1.49 -13.21 -25.94
C ILE A 69 2.69 -13.65 -26.78
N SER A 70 2.41 -13.91 -28.06
CA SER A 70 3.41 -14.28 -29.05
C SER A 70 3.32 -13.39 -30.29
N ASP A 71 4.44 -13.21 -30.98
CA ASP A 71 4.50 -12.55 -32.28
C ASP A 71 3.91 -13.42 -33.41
N ASN A 72 3.91 -12.89 -34.64
CA ASN A 72 3.42 -13.62 -35.82
C ASN A 72 4.25 -14.86 -36.21
N LYS A 73 5.44 -15.02 -35.64
CA LYS A 73 6.33 -16.18 -35.83
C LYS A 73 6.21 -17.17 -34.66
N GLY A 74 5.38 -16.88 -33.66
CA GLY A 74 5.19 -17.70 -32.47
C GLY A 74 6.19 -17.44 -31.33
N ASN A 75 7.06 -16.44 -31.44
CA ASN A 75 8.01 -16.12 -30.38
C ASN A 75 7.32 -15.38 -29.24
N PRO A 76 7.60 -15.71 -27.96
CA PRO A 76 7.06 -14.96 -26.82
C PRO A 76 7.48 -13.50 -26.83
N VAL A 77 6.54 -12.60 -26.55
CA VAL A 77 6.84 -11.17 -26.33
C VAL A 77 7.26 -10.97 -24.87
N ALA A 78 8.50 -10.54 -24.64
CA ALA A 78 9.16 -10.62 -23.33
C ALA A 78 9.48 -9.27 -22.67
N ASP A 79 8.92 -8.18 -23.19
CA ASP A 79 9.19 -6.80 -22.78
C ASP A 79 7.92 -6.01 -22.42
N LEU A 80 6.76 -6.66 -22.38
CA LEU A 80 5.48 -6.05 -22.00
C LEU A 80 5.51 -5.46 -20.58
N GLN A 81 4.88 -4.29 -20.45
CA GLN A 81 4.70 -3.53 -19.23
C GLN A 81 3.22 -3.48 -18.84
N SER A 82 2.92 -3.14 -17.59
CA SER A 82 1.53 -2.98 -17.14
C SER A 82 0.75 -1.92 -17.94
N ALA A 83 1.45 -0.90 -18.48
CA ALA A 83 0.86 0.17 -19.28
C ALA A 83 0.37 -0.28 -20.66
N ASP A 84 0.75 -1.49 -21.09
CA ASP A 84 0.31 -2.07 -22.36
C ASP A 84 -1.05 -2.80 -22.24
N PHE A 85 -1.66 -2.80 -21.05
CA PHE A 85 -2.91 -3.50 -20.76
C PHE A 85 -3.99 -2.55 -20.23
N ASP A 86 -5.18 -2.66 -20.79
CA ASP A 86 -6.41 -2.13 -20.23
C ASP A 86 -7.27 -3.28 -19.70
N VAL A 87 -7.60 -3.26 -18.42
CA VAL A 87 -8.48 -4.26 -17.79
C VAL A 87 -9.81 -3.59 -17.47
N SER A 88 -10.92 -4.21 -17.85
CA SER A 88 -12.26 -3.71 -17.54
C SER A 88 -13.18 -4.84 -17.09
N GLU A 89 -14.09 -4.53 -16.17
CA GLU A 89 -15.17 -5.41 -15.72
C GLU A 89 -16.49 -4.66 -15.94
N ASP A 90 -17.43 -5.27 -16.67
CA ASP A 90 -18.71 -4.67 -17.05
C ASP A 90 -18.56 -3.26 -17.67
N GLY A 91 -17.53 -3.07 -18.49
CA GLY A 91 -17.21 -1.80 -19.15
C GLY A 91 -16.60 -0.74 -18.22
N LYS A 92 -16.31 -1.05 -16.96
CA LYS A 92 -15.62 -0.17 -16.01
C LYS A 92 -14.14 -0.51 -15.94
N PRO A 93 -13.22 0.46 -16.16
CA PRO A 93 -11.79 0.23 -16.01
C PRO A 93 -11.43 -0.24 -14.59
N GLN A 94 -10.55 -1.22 -14.52
CA GLN A 94 -10.00 -1.78 -13.28
C GLN A 94 -8.52 -1.45 -13.20
N LYS A 95 -8.07 -1.05 -12.02
CA LYS A 95 -6.67 -0.74 -11.77
C LYS A 95 -5.87 -2.04 -11.64
N ILE A 96 -4.75 -2.11 -12.35
CA ILE A 96 -3.76 -3.18 -12.17
C ILE A 96 -2.90 -2.83 -10.94
N GLU A 97 -3.11 -3.53 -9.82
CA GLU A 97 -2.35 -3.30 -8.58
C GLU A 97 -0.97 -3.97 -8.61
N THR A 98 -0.86 -5.15 -9.23
CA THR A 98 0.38 -5.93 -9.33
C THR A 98 0.57 -6.44 -10.75
N PHE A 99 1.79 -6.33 -11.27
CA PHE A 99 2.17 -6.87 -12.57
C PHE A 99 3.46 -7.68 -12.43
N LYS A 100 3.51 -8.85 -13.08
CA LYS A 100 4.70 -9.70 -13.11
C LYS A 100 4.84 -10.35 -14.49
N LEU A 101 5.97 -10.10 -15.15
CA LEU A 101 6.38 -10.86 -16.31
C LEU A 101 6.92 -12.22 -15.86
N VAL A 102 6.32 -13.31 -16.32
CA VAL A 102 6.77 -14.68 -16.06
C VAL A 102 7.52 -15.20 -17.29
N LYS A 103 8.83 -15.42 -17.16
CA LYS A 103 9.63 -16.05 -18.20
C LYS A 103 9.71 -17.54 -17.90
N LEU A 104 9.26 -18.35 -18.84
CA LEU A 104 9.46 -19.80 -18.81
C LEU A 104 10.83 -20.08 -19.44
N ASP A 105 11.87 -19.99 -18.62
CA ASP A 105 13.27 -20.30 -18.97
C ASP A 105 13.56 -21.81 -19.05
N GLY A 106 12.54 -22.65 -18.83
CA GLY A 106 12.61 -24.06 -19.12
C GLY A 106 13.23 -24.88 -18.01
N GLY A 107 12.83 -24.70 -16.75
CA GLY A 107 13.15 -25.68 -15.69
C GLY A 107 12.80 -27.13 -16.08
N ARG A 108 11.79 -27.32 -16.95
CA ARG A 108 11.45 -28.61 -17.59
C ARG A 108 12.52 -29.12 -18.57
N ALA A 109 13.27 -28.24 -19.23
CA ALA A 109 14.33 -28.63 -20.16
C ALA A 109 15.52 -29.27 -19.44
N GLU A 110 15.88 -28.81 -18.23
CA GLU A 110 16.88 -29.49 -17.40
C GLU A 110 16.38 -30.89 -17.00
N SER A 111 15.13 -31.02 -16.54
CA SER A 111 14.52 -32.34 -16.22
C SER A 111 14.37 -33.29 -17.41
N ILE A 112 14.44 -32.78 -18.65
CA ILE A 112 14.37 -33.59 -19.89
C ILE A 112 15.77 -33.96 -20.41
N LYS A 113 16.83 -33.24 -19.99
CA LYS A 113 18.20 -33.57 -20.38
C LYS A 113 18.66 -34.89 -19.76
N GLU A 114 18.15 -35.23 -18.58
CA GLU A 114 18.36 -36.55 -18.02
C GLU A 114 17.31 -37.53 -18.57
N PRO A 115 17.74 -38.61 -19.25
CA PRO A 115 16.80 -39.64 -19.67
C PRO A 115 16.14 -40.26 -18.44
N PRO A 116 14.82 -40.54 -18.47
CA PRO A 116 14.15 -41.26 -17.41
C PRO A 116 14.91 -42.56 -17.12
N LYS A 117 15.43 -42.71 -15.91
CA LYS A 117 16.10 -43.95 -15.52
C LYS A 117 15.05 -45.02 -15.25
N GLU A 118 15.21 -46.17 -15.90
CA GLU A 118 14.39 -47.34 -15.63
C GLU A 118 14.89 -47.96 -14.33
N ILE A 119 14.02 -48.04 -13.31
CA ILE A 119 14.33 -48.73 -12.07
C ILE A 119 14.23 -50.23 -12.34
N ARG A 120 15.38 -50.91 -12.45
CA ARG A 120 15.45 -52.35 -12.76
C ARG A 120 15.97 -53.17 -11.60
N THR A 121 16.64 -52.52 -10.65
CA THR A 121 17.27 -53.11 -9.48
C THR A 121 16.98 -52.27 -8.24
N ASP A 122 17.15 -52.89 -7.08
CA ASP A 122 17.16 -52.25 -5.76
C ASP A 122 18.22 -51.14 -5.67
N TYR A 123 19.37 -51.33 -6.31
CA TYR A 123 20.41 -50.30 -6.42
C TYR A 123 19.94 -49.06 -7.21
N ASP A 124 19.15 -49.25 -8.27
CA ASP A 124 18.59 -48.13 -9.03
C ASP A 124 17.57 -47.34 -8.20
N GLU A 125 16.77 -48.03 -7.35
CA GLU A 125 15.85 -47.40 -6.40
C GLU A 125 16.58 -46.54 -5.38
N GLU A 126 17.61 -47.10 -4.75
CA GLU A 126 18.38 -46.40 -3.71
C GLU A 126 19.13 -45.20 -4.30
N ALA A 127 19.64 -45.32 -5.53
CA ALA A 127 20.34 -44.23 -6.22
C ALA A 127 19.41 -43.06 -6.60
N GLU A 128 18.16 -43.34 -6.99
CA GLU A 128 17.18 -42.28 -7.30
C GLU A 128 16.56 -41.70 -6.02
N ALA A 129 16.28 -42.53 -5.01
CA ALA A 129 15.76 -42.08 -3.71
C ALA A 129 16.77 -41.24 -2.91
N ALA A 130 18.07 -41.39 -3.19
CA ALA A 130 19.14 -40.59 -2.59
C ALA A 130 19.30 -39.19 -3.23
N ARG A 131 18.54 -38.88 -4.30
CA ARG A 131 18.53 -37.53 -4.86
C ARG A 131 17.69 -36.61 -3.99
N ASP A 132 18.04 -35.32 -3.97
CA ASP A 132 17.40 -34.32 -3.10
C ASP A 132 16.13 -33.71 -3.74
N ASP A 133 15.80 -34.14 -4.96
CA ASP A 133 14.77 -33.57 -5.84
C ASP A 133 13.52 -34.47 -6.04
N VAL A 134 13.40 -35.56 -5.27
CA VAL A 134 12.28 -36.53 -5.31
C VAL A 134 11.18 -36.31 -4.26
#